data_AF-A0A1H4ZTW0-F1
#
_entry.id   AF-A0A1H4ZTW0-F1
#
_cell.length_a   1.000
_cell.length_b   1.000
_cell.length_c   1.000
_cell.angle_alpha   90.00
_cell.angle_beta   90.00
_cell.angle_gamma   90.00
#
_symmetry.space_group_name_H-M   'P 1'
#
loop_
_entity.id
_entity.type
_entity.pdbx_description
1 polymer ?
#
loop_
_entity_poly.entity_id
_entity_poly.type
_entity_poly.pdbx_seq_one_letter_code
_entity_poly.pdbx_strand_id
1 'polypeptide(L)'
;MAEPTNAAGAGAGEGAGPVALRTSPLAHLAERMRTATVTGPRGVTLTEWPFHTMVNLRVDPASAAAVRIEKSLGAPLPRQCGHTTASGSHTVLWLGPDEWLVLSRADGVDGTTVVAALRAALGADPGSAVDVSANRTTLELSGPAARQVLEKGCPLDLHPRAFGPGHAVSTTVGPVAVLLWQVDGAPTYRLFPRSSFADYLARWLIDAMSEYRGPALG
;
A
#
# COMPACT_ATOMS: atom_id res chain seq x y z
N MET A 1 -39.20 17.49 -43.97
CA MET A 1 -40.05 16.34 -43.62
C MET A 1 -39.34 15.08 -44.07
N ALA A 2 -38.67 14.41 -43.13
CA ALA A 2 -38.27 12.98 -43.10
C ALA A 2 -36.98 12.81 -42.27
N GLU A 3 -37.16 12.46 -41.00
CA GLU A 3 -36.35 11.46 -40.29
C GLU A 3 -37.34 10.30 -39.98
N PRO A 4 -36.91 9.07 -39.60
CA PRO A 4 -35.55 8.54 -39.44
C PRO A 4 -35.36 7.13 -40.06
N THR A 5 -34.15 6.56 -39.96
CA THR A 5 -33.98 5.10 -39.87
C THR A 5 -32.90 4.79 -38.85
N ASN A 6 -33.38 4.22 -37.75
CA ASN A 6 -32.63 3.59 -36.67
C ASN A 6 -32.11 2.23 -37.15
N ALA A 7 -30.81 1.98 -37.01
CA ALA A 7 -30.26 0.64 -36.99
C ALA A 7 -29.36 0.50 -35.75
N ALA A 8 -29.94 -0.08 -34.71
CA ALA A 8 -29.23 -0.61 -33.56
C ALA A 8 -28.31 -1.75 -34.00
N GLY A 9 -27.03 -1.65 -33.63
CA GLY A 9 -26.07 -2.74 -33.67
C GLY A 9 -25.33 -2.76 -32.34
N ALA A 10 -25.78 -3.64 -31.44
CA ALA A 10 -25.16 -3.89 -30.15
C ALA A 10 -23.78 -4.53 -30.33
N GLY A 11 -22.72 -3.77 -30.06
CA GLY A 11 -21.38 -4.28 -29.84
C GLY A 11 -21.13 -4.45 -28.34
N ALA A 12 -21.62 -5.55 -27.76
CA ALA A 12 -21.31 -5.91 -26.39
C ALA A 12 -19.95 -6.64 -26.32
N GLY A 13 -18.98 -6.02 -25.65
CA GLY A 13 -18.09 -6.74 -24.75
C GLY A 13 -16.83 -7.42 -25.31
N GLU A 14 -16.03 -6.75 -26.13
CA GLU A 14 -14.60 -7.08 -26.28
C GLU A 14 -13.76 -6.03 -25.54
N GLY A 15 -13.32 -6.32 -24.30
CA GLY A 15 -12.42 -5.39 -23.60
C GLY A 15 -12.22 -5.56 -22.11
N ALA A 16 -12.93 -6.46 -21.43
CA ALA A 16 -12.72 -6.70 -20.00
C ALA A 16 -11.88 -7.97 -19.80
N GLY A 17 -10.55 -7.84 -19.88
CA GLY A 17 -9.64 -8.92 -19.50
C GLY A 17 -9.82 -9.34 -18.03
N PRO A 18 -9.16 -10.41 -17.56
CA PRO A 18 -9.30 -10.95 -16.20
C PRO A 18 -9.10 -9.92 -15.07
N VAL A 19 -8.34 -8.86 -15.34
CA VAL A 19 -8.11 -7.73 -14.43
C VAL A 19 -9.41 -6.99 -14.07
N ALA A 20 -10.41 -6.97 -14.95
CA ALA A 20 -11.71 -6.34 -14.68
C ALA A 20 -12.59 -7.16 -13.72
N LEU A 21 -12.27 -8.43 -13.48
CA LEU A 21 -13.05 -9.34 -12.63
C LEU A 21 -12.55 -9.40 -11.18
N ARG A 22 -11.43 -8.75 -10.87
CA ARG A 22 -10.85 -8.79 -9.51
C ARG A 22 -11.66 -7.92 -8.54
N THR A 23 -11.83 -8.40 -7.32
CA THR A 23 -12.41 -7.64 -6.20
C THR A 23 -11.34 -7.40 -5.15
N SER A 24 -11.26 -6.17 -4.63
CA SER A 24 -10.29 -5.85 -3.57
C SER A 24 -10.76 -6.40 -2.23
N PRO A 25 -9.84 -6.71 -1.29
CA PRO A 25 -10.20 -7.26 0.01
C PRO A 25 -11.17 -6.41 0.84
N LEU A 26 -11.25 -5.09 0.58
CA LEU A 26 -12.16 -4.18 1.31
C LEU A 26 -13.22 -3.51 0.43
N ALA A 27 -13.47 -4.02 -0.78
CA ALA A 27 -14.49 -3.46 -1.67
C ALA A 27 -15.86 -3.34 -0.98
N HIS A 28 -16.25 -4.33 -0.17
CA HIS A 28 -17.50 -4.35 0.58
C HIS A 28 -17.55 -3.36 1.76
N LEU A 29 -16.40 -2.82 2.19
CA LEU A 29 -16.31 -1.82 3.27
C LEU A 29 -16.11 -0.39 2.76
N ALA A 30 -16.02 -0.16 1.45
CA ALA A 30 -15.73 1.16 0.87
C ALA A 30 -16.71 2.26 1.34
N GLU A 31 -18.01 1.97 1.35
CA GLU A 31 -19.03 2.91 1.85
C GLU A 31 -18.84 3.22 3.33
N ARG A 32 -18.59 2.18 4.13
CA ARG A 32 -18.43 2.32 5.57
C ARG A 32 -17.18 3.14 5.91
N MET A 33 -16.07 2.94 5.18
CA MET A 33 -14.87 3.76 5.33
C MET A 33 -15.11 5.21 4.93
N ARG A 34 -15.84 5.45 3.83
CA ARG A 34 -16.17 6.82 3.38
C ARG A 34 -17.04 7.55 4.40
N THR A 35 -18.11 6.91 4.87
CA THR A 35 -19.01 7.47 5.89
C THR A 35 -18.34 7.59 7.26
N ALA A 36 -17.25 6.86 7.52
CA ALA A 36 -16.43 6.98 8.73
C ALA A 36 -15.65 8.29 8.82
N THR A 37 -15.43 9.00 7.70
CA THR A 37 -14.68 10.25 7.61
C THR A 37 -15.05 11.27 8.67
N VAL A 38 -14.02 11.87 9.27
CA VAL A 38 -14.12 13.03 10.17
C VAL A 38 -13.49 14.22 9.48
N THR A 39 -14.14 15.39 9.52
CA THR A 39 -13.65 16.63 8.93
C THR A 39 -13.22 17.64 10.00
N GLY A 40 -12.59 18.75 9.58
CA GLY A 40 -12.18 19.83 10.47
C GLY A 40 -10.80 19.60 11.12
N PRO A 41 -10.49 20.31 12.23
CA PRO A 41 -9.17 20.30 12.85
C PRO A 41 -8.70 18.93 13.36
N ARG A 42 -9.65 18.03 13.67
CA ARG A 42 -9.42 16.63 14.07
C ARG A 42 -9.71 15.66 12.92
N GLY A 43 -9.61 16.14 11.68
CA GLY A 43 -9.98 15.37 10.50
C GLY A 43 -9.18 14.07 10.38
N VAL A 44 -9.85 13.02 9.95
CA VAL A 44 -9.23 11.74 9.62
C VAL A 44 -10.08 10.99 8.60
N THR A 45 -9.43 10.44 7.59
CA THR A 45 -10.02 9.61 6.54
C THR A 45 -9.37 8.23 6.54
N LEU A 46 -10.14 7.23 6.12
CA LEU A 46 -9.65 5.88 5.87
C LEU A 46 -10.07 5.46 4.47
N THR A 47 -9.12 4.98 3.67
CA THR A 47 -9.39 4.49 2.30
C THR A 47 -8.59 3.23 2.02
N GLU A 48 -9.11 2.36 1.14
CA GLU A 48 -8.31 1.28 0.57
C GLU A 48 -7.62 1.78 -0.70
N TRP A 49 -6.34 1.45 -0.85
CA TRP A 49 -5.57 1.60 -2.07
C TRP A 49 -5.32 0.21 -2.65
N PRO A 50 -6.26 -0.33 -3.44
CA PRO A 50 -6.19 -1.71 -3.88
C PRO A 50 -5.21 -1.90 -5.05
N PHE A 51 -4.84 -3.16 -5.27
CA PHE A 51 -4.16 -3.61 -6.50
C PHE A 51 -2.81 -2.97 -6.81
N HIS A 52 -2.05 -2.61 -5.77
CA HIS A 52 -0.62 -2.38 -5.91
C HIS A 52 0.08 -3.68 -6.28
N THR A 53 1.00 -3.61 -7.23
CA THR A 53 1.95 -4.71 -7.41
C THR A 53 2.88 -4.71 -6.22
N MET A 54 2.99 -5.85 -5.53
CA MET A 54 3.87 -6.02 -4.38
C MET A 54 4.78 -7.21 -4.63
N VAL A 55 6.09 -7.03 -4.49
CA VAL A 55 7.08 -8.10 -4.64
C VAL A 55 7.86 -8.25 -3.34
N ASN A 56 7.81 -9.42 -2.73
CA ASN A 56 8.74 -9.77 -1.67
C ASN A 56 10.07 -10.13 -2.32
N LEU A 57 11.10 -9.35 -1.99
CA LEU A 57 12.44 -9.47 -2.53
C LEU A 57 13.37 -9.96 -1.43
N ARG A 58 14.08 -11.05 -1.71
CA ARG A 58 15.19 -11.56 -0.91
C ARG A 58 16.44 -11.57 -1.77
N VAL A 59 17.51 -10.96 -1.30
CA VAL A 59 18.82 -10.96 -1.98
C VAL A 59 19.90 -10.56 -0.99
N ASP A 60 21.10 -11.13 -1.12
CA ASP A 60 22.24 -10.64 -0.35
C ASP A 60 22.54 -9.18 -0.75
N PRO A 61 22.47 -8.22 0.19
CA PRO A 61 22.76 -6.81 -0.06
C PRO A 61 24.12 -6.54 -0.74
N ALA A 62 25.12 -7.40 -0.54
CA ALA A 62 26.46 -7.24 -1.10
C ALA A 62 26.65 -7.91 -2.47
N SER A 63 25.64 -8.62 -2.98
CA SER A 63 25.73 -9.38 -4.22
C SER A 63 25.66 -8.52 -5.49
N ALA A 64 26.19 -9.06 -6.59
CA ALA A 64 26.02 -8.45 -7.92
C ALA A 64 24.53 -8.41 -8.35
N ALA A 65 23.71 -9.35 -7.89
CA ALA A 65 22.27 -9.34 -8.14
C ALA A 65 21.58 -8.11 -7.52
N ALA A 66 21.96 -7.72 -6.30
CA ALA A 66 21.43 -6.51 -5.66
C ALA A 66 21.70 -5.26 -6.52
N VAL A 67 22.90 -5.12 -7.08
CA VAL A 67 23.25 -3.99 -7.97
C VAL A 67 22.38 -3.97 -9.24
N ARG A 68 22.13 -5.14 -9.85
CA ARG A 68 21.25 -5.24 -11.03
C ARG A 68 19.80 -4.90 -10.68
N ILE A 69 19.34 -5.33 -9.51
CA ILE A 69 18.00 -5.02 -8.99
C ILE A 69 17.85 -3.52 -8.74
N GLU A 70 18.80 -2.87 -8.06
CA GLU A 70 18.78 -1.43 -7.82
C GLU A 70 18.75 -0.64 -9.13
N LYS A 71 19.53 -1.08 -10.13
CA LYS A 71 19.50 -0.50 -11.48
C LYS A 71 18.12 -0.67 -12.13
N SER A 72 17.50 -1.83 -11.99
CA SER A 72 16.16 -2.10 -12.52
C SER A 72 15.07 -1.26 -11.85
N LEU A 73 15.21 -0.99 -10.55
CA LEU A 73 14.27 -0.17 -9.78
C LEU A 73 14.52 1.34 -9.91
N GLY A 74 15.72 1.73 -10.37
CA GLY A 74 16.15 3.12 -10.42
C GLY A 74 16.36 3.75 -9.03
N ALA A 75 16.49 2.93 -7.97
CA ALA A 75 16.73 3.35 -6.60
C ALA A 75 17.57 2.30 -5.85
N PRO A 76 18.37 2.73 -4.86
CA PRO A 76 19.06 1.79 -3.99
C PRO A 76 18.08 1.02 -3.11
N LEU A 77 18.45 -0.20 -2.72
CA LEU A 77 17.75 -0.94 -1.67
C LEU A 77 18.08 -0.27 -0.33
N PRO A 78 17.09 0.10 0.50
CA PRO A 78 17.37 0.66 1.83
C PRO A 78 18.15 -0.36 2.67
N ARG A 79 19.08 0.13 3.50
CA ARG A 79 20.02 -0.73 4.26
C ARG A 79 19.82 -0.69 5.77
N GLN A 80 18.84 0.07 6.24
CA GLN A 80 18.58 0.29 7.66
C GLN A 80 17.10 0.09 7.96
N CYS A 81 16.82 -0.44 9.16
CA CYS A 81 15.47 -0.60 9.64
C CYS A 81 14.71 0.74 9.59
N GLY A 82 13.46 0.69 9.12
CA GLY A 82 12.65 1.89 8.95
C GLY A 82 12.82 2.55 7.59
N HIS A 83 13.95 2.41 6.89
CA HIS A 83 14.16 3.20 5.67
C HIS A 83 13.34 2.70 4.48
N THR A 84 12.88 3.66 3.69
CA THR A 84 12.29 3.43 2.38
C THR A 84 13.10 4.15 1.30
N THR A 85 13.01 3.68 0.06
CA THR A 85 13.51 4.40 -1.12
C THR A 85 12.42 4.47 -2.17
N ALA A 86 12.40 5.53 -2.96
CA ALA A 86 11.40 5.72 -4.02
C ALA A 86 12.06 6.19 -5.31
N SER A 87 11.60 5.67 -6.44
CA SER A 87 12.01 6.10 -7.78
C SER A 87 10.90 5.80 -8.77
N GLY A 88 10.41 6.85 -9.45
CA GLY A 88 9.30 6.74 -10.39
C GLY A 88 8.06 6.10 -9.76
N SER A 89 7.61 4.98 -10.31
CA SER A 89 6.45 4.22 -9.80
C SER A 89 6.79 3.23 -8.68
N HIS A 90 8.07 3.11 -8.32
CA HIS A 90 8.56 2.12 -7.35
C HIS A 90 8.79 2.73 -5.97
N THR A 91 8.45 1.97 -4.94
CA THR A 91 8.86 2.23 -3.56
C THR A 91 9.37 0.93 -2.96
N VAL A 92 10.53 0.98 -2.30
CA VAL A 92 11.14 -0.17 -1.64
C VAL A 92 11.11 0.06 -0.14
N LEU A 93 10.55 -0.90 0.59
CA LEU A 93 10.41 -0.84 2.05
C LEU A 93 11.32 -1.90 2.65
N TRP A 94 12.16 -1.50 3.60
CA TRP A 94 13.02 -2.43 4.33
C TRP A 94 12.21 -3.34 5.25
N LEU A 95 12.45 -4.65 5.20
CA LEU A 95 11.85 -5.63 6.12
C LEU A 95 12.90 -6.37 6.96
N GLY A 96 14.09 -6.56 6.42
CA GLY A 96 15.20 -7.26 7.06
C GLY A 96 16.53 -7.01 6.34
N PRO A 97 17.66 -7.49 6.91
CA PRO A 97 18.99 -7.28 6.33
C PRO A 97 19.12 -7.73 4.86
N ASP A 98 18.35 -8.75 4.47
CA ASP A 98 18.30 -9.35 3.13
C ASP A 98 16.85 -9.41 2.60
N GLU A 99 15.92 -8.62 3.14
CA GLU A 99 14.49 -8.67 2.79
C GLU A 99 13.86 -7.29 2.59
N TRP A 100 13.11 -7.15 1.49
CA TRP A 100 12.39 -5.93 1.12
C TRP A 100 10.99 -6.23 0.57
N LEU A 101 10.09 -5.26 0.71
CA LEU A 101 8.84 -5.21 -0.05
C LEU A 101 8.97 -4.12 -1.12
N VAL A 102 8.89 -4.51 -2.39
CA VAL A 102 8.84 -3.57 -3.52
C VAL A 102 7.38 -3.33 -3.89
N LEU A 103 6.96 -2.08 -3.86
CA LEU A 103 5.65 -1.62 -4.34
C LEU A 103 5.80 -1.01 -5.72
N SER A 104 4.85 -1.28 -6.60
CA SER A 104 4.71 -0.55 -7.88
C SER A 104 3.24 -0.26 -8.22
N ARG A 105 3.01 0.88 -8.87
CA ARG A 105 1.69 1.34 -9.31
C ARG A 105 1.46 1.26 -10.82
N ALA A 106 2.48 0.93 -11.59
CA ALA A 106 2.40 0.88 -13.04
C ALA A 106 3.37 -0.18 -13.57
N ASP A 107 2.98 -0.84 -14.65
CA ASP A 107 3.90 -1.65 -15.43
C ASP A 107 4.89 -0.73 -16.18
N GLY A 108 6.00 -1.31 -16.62
CA GLY A 108 7.01 -0.61 -17.43
C GLY A 108 6.42 -0.07 -18.74
N VAL A 109 7.11 0.90 -19.35
CA VAL A 109 6.70 1.52 -20.63
C VAL A 109 6.59 0.49 -21.76
N ASP A 110 7.32 -0.62 -21.64
CA ASP A 110 7.33 -1.77 -22.55
C ASP A 110 6.30 -2.86 -22.19
N GLY A 111 5.48 -2.64 -21.16
CA GLY A 111 4.55 -3.64 -20.61
C GLY A 111 5.21 -4.68 -19.69
N THR A 112 6.50 -4.56 -19.40
CA THR A 112 7.19 -5.45 -18.47
C THR A 112 6.74 -5.15 -17.05
N THR A 113 6.21 -6.16 -16.36
CA THR A 113 5.83 -6.03 -14.95
C THR A 113 7.08 -5.92 -14.07
N VAL A 114 6.99 -5.19 -12.95
CA VAL A 114 8.10 -5.11 -11.98
C VAL A 114 8.51 -6.51 -11.47
N VAL A 115 7.58 -7.45 -11.38
CA VAL A 115 7.87 -8.85 -11.01
C VAL A 115 8.81 -9.50 -12.02
N ALA A 116 8.51 -9.37 -13.31
CA ALA A 116 9.33 -9.93 -14.37
C ALA A 116 10.71 -9.26 -14.42
N ALA A 117 10.77 -7.94 -14.28
CA ALA A 117 12.02 -7.18 -14.25
C ALA A 117 12.92 -7.61 -13.09
N LEU A 118 12.36 -7.75 -11.87
CA LEU A 118 13.11 -8.19 -10.70
C LEU A 118 13.59 -9.64 -10.81
N ARG A 119 12.77 -10.54 -11.36
CA ARG A 119 13.17 -11.94 -11.63
C ARG A 119 14.30 -12.01 -12.65
N ALA A 120 14.22 -11.22 -13.72
CA ALA A 120 15.29 -11.14 -14.72
C ALA A 120 16.58 -10.56 -14.13
N ALA A 121 16.47 -9.51 -13.30
CA ALA A 121 17.61 -8.91 -12.62
C ALA A 121 18.26 -9.88 -11.61
N LEU A 122 17.47 -10.68 -10.89
CA LEU A 122 17.95 -11.74 -10.00
C LEU A 122 18.63 -12.86 -10.79
N GLY A 123 18.03 -13.33 -11.88
CA GLY A 123 18.59 -14.40 -12.71
C GLY A 123 18.72 -15.71 -11.94
N ALA A 124 19.91 -16.31 -11.96
CA ALA A 124 20.23 -17.56 -11.26
C ALA A 124 20.96 -17.34 -9.92
N ASP A 125 21.17 -16.09 -9.51
CA ASP A 125 21.81 -15.77 -8.23
C ASP A 125 20.91 -16.17 -7.03
N PRO A 126 21.50 -16.44 -5.85
CA PRO A 126 20.73 -16.74 -4.64
C PRO A 126 19.80 -15.59 -4.24
N GLY A 127 18.53 -15.92 -3.96
CA GLY A 127 17.50 -14.97 -3.56
C GLY A 127 16.10 -15.38 -4.03
N SER A 128 15.14 -14.47 -3.91
CA SER A 128 13.79 -14.68 -4.43
C SER A 128 13.10 -13.36 -4.78
N ALA A 129 12.34 -13.34 -5.87
CA ALA A 129 11.43 -12.25 -6.23
C ALA A 129 10.01 -12.82 -6.41
N VAL A 130 9.20 -12.72 -5.36
CA VAL A 130 7.87 -13.35 -5.28
C VAL A 130 6.78 -12.29 -5.36
N ASP A 131 5.86 -12.46 -6.31
CA ASP A 131 4.64 -11.64 -6.37
C ASP A 131 3.74 -11.96 -5.17
N VAL A 132 3.51 -10.94 -4.36
CA VAL A 132 2.68 -10.97 -3.15
C VAL A 132 1.57 -9.91 -3.22
N SER A 133 1.19 -9.46 -4.42
CA SER A 133 0.20 -8.39 -4.64
C SER A 133 -1.18 -8.71 -4.06
N ALA A 134 -1.55 -10.00 -3.98
CA ALA A 134 -2.80 -10.44 -3.35
C ALA A 134 -2.63 -10.85 -1.86
N ASN A 135 -1.39 -10.93 -1.36
CA ASN A 135 -1.10 -11.32 0.02
C ASN A 135 -1.56 -10.23 1.02
N ARG A 136 -1.48 -8.97 0.59
CA ARG A 136 -1.79 -7.78 1.37
C ARG A 136 -2.69 -6.84 0.57
N THR A 137 -3.47 -6.03 1.27
CA THR A 137 -4.05 -4.80 0.71
C THR A 137 -3.41 -3.60 1.41
N THR A 138 -3.68 -2.40 0.91
CA THR A 138 -3.18 -1.16 1.48
C THR A 138 -4.35 -0.37 2.05
N LEU A 139 -4.31 -0.09 3.35
CA LEU A 139 -5.18 0.88 4.01
C LEU A 139 -4.41 2.20 4.15
N GLU A 140 -4.97 3.31 3.72
CA GLU A 140 -4.42 4.65 3.92
C GLU A 140 -5.28 5.40 4.94
N LEU A 141 -4.63 5.79 6.04
CA LEU A 141 -5.20 6.61 7.11
C LEU A 141 -4.52 7.98 7.05
N SER A 142 -5.28 9.03 6.78
CA SER A 142 -4.72 10.37 6.55
C SER A 142 -5.48 11.43 7.34
N GLY A 143 -4.79 12.50 7.73
CA GLY A 143 -5.34 13.67 8.38
C GLY A 143 -4.73 13.97 9.76
N PRO A 144 -5.02 15.15 10.34
CA PRO A 144 -4.44 15.59 11.61
C PRO A 144 -4.58 14.58 12.78
N ALA A 145 -5.68 13.83 12.83
CA ALA A 145 -5.93 12.84 13.87
C ALA A 145 -5.38 11.42 13.56
N ALA A 146 -4.81 11.19 12.38
CA ALA A 146 -4.39 9.84 11.94
C ALA A 146 -3.38 9.19 12.90
N ARG A 147 -2.40 9.97 13.40
CA ARG A 147 -1.45 9.49 14.41
C ARG A 147 -2.15 9.04 15.70
N GLN A 148 -3.03 9.89 16.22
CA GLN A 148 -3.73 9.65 17.49
C GLN A 148 -4.70 8.46 17.36
N VAL A 149 -5.26 8.20 16.18
CA VAL A 149 -6.02 6.98 15.88
C VAL A 149 -5.13 5.74 16.01
N LEU A 150 -3.92 5.76 15.43
CA LEU A 150 -2.99 4.64 15.50
C LEU A 150 -2.46 4.40 16.91
N GLU A 151 -2.17 5.46 17.67
CA GLU A 151 -1.68 5.40 19.06
C GLU A 151 -2.63 4.64 20.02
N LYS A 152 -3.90 4.44 19.64
CA LYS A 152 -4.86 3.61 20.41
C LYS A 152 -4.55 2.12 20.42
N GLY A 153 -3.73 1.63 19.48
CA GLY A 153 -3.46 0.20 19.34
C GLY A 153 -2.14 -0.15 18.67
N CYS A 154 -1.30 0.83 18.34
CA CYS A 154 0.04 0.63 17.84
C CYS A 154 1.05 0.78 19.00
N PRO A 155 1.90 -0.21 19.26
CA PRO A 155 2.91 -0.13 20.33
C PRO A 155 4.14 0.70 19.94
N LEU A 156 4.28 1.07 18.66
CA LEU A 156 5.40 1.86 18.15
C LEU A 156 5.30 3.31 18.64
N ASP A 157 6.43 3.94 18.98
CA ASP A 157 6.47 5.38 19.22
C ASP A 157 6.25 6.14 17.91
N LEU A 158 5.05 6.67 17.71
CA LEU A 158 4.65 7.42 16.53
C LEU A 158 4.94 8.93 16.67
N HIS A 159 5.65 9.36 17.72
CA HIS A 159 6.02 10.76 17.86
C HIS A 159 6.87 11.21 16.65
N PRO A 160 6.67 12.42 16.09
CA PRO A 160 7.41 12.90 14.91
C PRO A 160 8.94 12.96 15.04
N ARG A 161 9.47 12.81 16.26
CA ARG A 161 10.92 12.71 16.54
C ARG A 161 11.46 11.28 16.43
N ALA A 162 10.60 10.27 16.52
CA ALA A 162 10.94 8.85 16.50
C ALA A 162 10.49 8.18 15.19
N PHE A 163 9.27 8.49 14.72
CA PHE A 163 8.70 7.97 13.48
C PHE A 163 8.25 9.13 12.60
N GLY A 164 8.78 9.17 11.38
CA GLY A 164 8.61 10.30 10.47
C GLY A 164 8.41 9.90 9.02
N PRO A 165 8.24 10.89 8.13
CA PRO A 165 8.03 10.66 6.70
C PRO A 165 9.12 9.77 6.09
N GLY A 166 8.69 8.81 5.26
CA GLY A 166 9.60 7.85 4.65
C GLY A 166 10.00 6.69 5.55
N HIS A 167 9.51 6.61 6.80
CA HIS A 167 9.75 5.44 7.66
C HIS A 167 8.68 4.37 7.51
N ALA A 168 9.10 3.13 7.29
CA ALA A 168 8.25 1.95 7.24
C ALA A 168 8.78 0.82 8.14
N VAL A 169 7.95 0.34 9.07
CA VAL A 169 8.33 -0.65 10.09
C VAL A 169 7.24 -1.70 10.25
N SER A 170 7.64 -2.97 10.43
CA SER A 170 6.72 -4.04 10.81
C SER A 170 6.31 -3.89 12.27
N THR A 171 5.02 -3.82 12.54
CA THR A 171 4.45 -3.62 13.88
C THR A 171 3.07 -4.30 13.96
N THR A 172 2.34 -4.07 15.05
CA THR A 172 0.94 -4.44 15.20
C THR A 172 0.06 -3.20 15.33
N VAL A 173 -1.16 -3.25 14.80
CA VAL A 173 -2.21 -2.27 15.09
C VAL A 173 -3.44 -3.04 15.57
N GLY A 174 -3.81 -2.82 16.84
CA GLY A 174 -4.61 -3.79 17.57
C GLY A 174 -3.88 -5.14 17.59
N PRO A 175 -4.57 -6.28 17.35
CA PRO A 175 -3.94 -7.59 17.25
C PRO A 175 -3.36 -7.92 15.86
N VAL A 176 -3.45 -7.02 14.86
CA VAL A 176 -3.08 -7.33 13.47
C VAL A 176 -1.66 -6.91 13.16
N ALA A 177 -0.84 -7.86 12.70
CA ALA A 177 0.48 -7.57 12.16
C ALA A 177 0.39 -6.80 10.82
N VAL A 178 1.06 -5.67 10.75
CA VAL A 178 1.09 -4.78 9.59
C VAL A 178 2.52 -4.32 9.31
N LEU A 179 2.80 -4.00 8.05
CA LEU A 179 3.83 -3.02 7.74
C LEU A 179 3.15 -1.64 7.86
N LEU A 180 3.69 -0.76 8.70
CA LEU A 180 3.20 0.61 8.86
C LEU A 180 4.20 1.56 8.21
N TRP A 181 3.75 2.40 7.30
CA TRP A 181 4.57 3.37 6.57
C TRP A 181 4.00 4.77 6.69
N GLN A 182 4.76 5.73 7.20
CA GLN A 182 4.41 7.15 7.09
C GLN A 182 4.91 7.72 5.77
N VAL A 183 3.99 8.13 4.91
CA VAL A 183 4.28 8.56 3.53
C VAL A 183 4.81 10.00 3.50
N ASP A 184 4.26 10.88 4.33
CA ASP A 184 4.53 12.32 4.31
C ASP A 184 4.45 12.96 5.71
N GLY A 185 4.74 14.27 5.77
CA GLY A 185 4.65 15.08 6.99
C GLY A 185 3.24 15.55 7.36
N ALA A 186 2.26 15.40 6.45
CA ALA A 186 0.86 15.76 6.67
C ALA A 186 0.10 14.48 7.02
N PRO A 187 0.27 14.00 8.26
CA PRO A 187 0.59 12.61 8.55
C PRO A 187 -0.36 11.64 7.83
N THR A 188 0.14 11.08 6.73
CA THR A 188 -0.50 10.00 5.99
C THR A 188 0.21 8.68 6.27
N TYR A 189 -0.53 7.71 6.78
CA TYR A 189 -0.02 6.38 7.10
C TYR A 189 -0.63 5.34 6.17
N ARG A 190 0.21 4.45 5.64
CA ARG A 190 -0.20 3.25 4.93
C ARG A 190 0.05 2.03 5.79
N LEU A 191 -0.98 1.20 5.92
CA LEU A 191 -0.95 -0.07 6.62
C LEU A 191 -1.12 -1.19 5.61
N PHE A 192 -0.23 -2.19 5.67
CA PHE A 192 -0.27 -3.34 4.78
C PHE A 192 -0.59 -4.63 5.57
N PRO A 193 -1.84 -4.84 6.01
CA PRO A 193 -2.25 -6.10 6.62
C PRO A 193 -2.24 -7.22 5.58
N ARG A 194 -2.13 -8.47 6.03
CA ARG A 194 -2.52 -9.60 5.16
C ARG A 194 -4.00 -9.47 4.79
N SER A 195 -4.36 -9.80 3.55
CA SER A 195 -5.71 -9.56 2.99
C SER A 195 -6.83 -10.16 3.86
N SER A 196 -6.61 -11.31 4.49
CA SER A 196 -7.59 -11.96 5.38
C SER A 196 -7.88 -11.19 6.68
N PHE A 197 -6.96 -10.31 7.11
CA PHE A 197 -7.13 -9.48 8.31
C PHE A 197 -7.54 -8.04 7.97
N ALA A 198 -7.62 -7.70 6.68
CA ALA A 198 -7.93 -6.34 6.24
C ALA A 198 -9.30 -5.87 6.73
N ASP A 199 -10.34 -6.72 6.66
CA ASP A 199 -11.69 -6.37 7.14
C ASP A 199 -11.66 -6.01 8.63
N TYR A 200 -11.06 -6.88 9.45
CA TYR A 200 -10.94 -6.65 10.89
C TYR A 200 -10.22 -5.33 11.17
N LEU A 201 -9.06 -5.11 10.55
CA LEU A 201 -8.27 -3.90 10.78
C LEU A 201 -9.02 -2.63 10.34
N ALA A 202 -9.72 -2.68 9.20
CA ALA A 202 -10.52 -1.57 8.72
C ALA A 202 -11.65 -1.22 9.71
N ARG A 203 -12.35 -2.23 10.25
CA ARG A 203 -13.39 -2.01 11.27
C ARG A 203 -12.83 -1.45 12.56
N TRP A 204 -11.67 -1.95 13.00
CA TRP A 204 -10.96 -1.44 14.17
C TRP A 204 -10.56 0.03 13.99
N LEU A 205 -10.04 0.40 12.81
CA LEU A 205 -9.69 1.79 12.50
C LEU A 205 -10.93 2.70 12.45
N ILE A 206 -12.03 2.23 11.85
CA ILE A 206 -13.30 2.98 11.82
C ILE A 206 -13.81 3.27 13.24
N ASP A 207 -13.74 2.28 14.13
CA ASP A 207 -14.10 2.45 15.53
C ASP A 207 -13.15 3.43 16.24
N ALA A 208 -11.84 3.28 16.05
CA ALA A 208 -10.83 4.18 16.60
C ALA A 208 -10.98 5.64 16.09
N MET A 209 -11.48 5.86 14.88
CA MET A 209 -11.79 7.18 14.33
C MET A 209 -13.02 7.83 14.96
N SER A 210 -13.94 7.05 15.56
CA SER A 210 -15.24 7.57 16.01
C SER A 210 -15.14 8.68 17.06
N GLU A 211 -14.14 8.64 17.94
CA GLU A 211 -13.89 9.65 18.98
C GLU A 211 -13.69 11.07 18.42
N TYR A 212 -13.16 11.17 17.20
CA TYR A 212 -12.84 12.45 16.58
C TYR A 212 -14.07 13.14 15.95
N ARG A 213 -15.21 12.44 15.90
CA ARG A 213 -16.50 13.03 15.49
C ARG A 213 -17.07 13.99 16.54
N GLY A 214 -16.78 13.73 17.80
CA GLY A 214 -17.27 14.52 18.93
C GLY A 214 -16.39 15.74 19.23
N PRO A 215 -16.91 16.69 20.00
CA PRO A 215 -16.08 17.78 20.54
C PRO A 215 -14.94 17.22 21.39
N ALA A 216 -13.84 17.97 21.48
CA ALA A 216 -12.80 17.64 22.45
C ALA A 216 -13.38 17.72 23.87
N LEU A 217 -13.11 16.72 24.70
CA LEU A 217 -13.42 16.79 26.12
C LEU A 217 -12.42 17.78 26.75
N GLY A 218 -12.96 18.87 27.32
CA GLY A 218 -12.19 19.93 27.99
C GLY A 218 -11.84 19.60 29.42
#